data_AF-A0A3N0ZVN1-F1
#
_entry.id   AF-A0A3N0ZVN1-F1
#
_cell.length_a   1.000
_cell.length_b   1.000
_cell.length_c   1.000
_cell.angle_alpha   90.00
_cell.angle_beta   90.00
_cell.angle_gamma   90.00
#
_symmetry.space_group_name_H-M   'P 1'
#
loop_
_entity.id
_entity.type
_entity.pdbx_description
1 polymer ?
#
loop_
_entity_poly.entity_id
_entity_poly.type
_entity_poly.pdbx_seq_one_letter_code
_entity_poly.pdbx_strand_id
1 'polypeptide(L)' 'MSILAGITYNDLIKKLKAAGFVFDRQAKGSHEIWYHPVKKLRTTIPNHPGTFKIGTLKSILKQTNIKTEEFIEL' A
#
# COMPACT_ATOMS: atom_id res chain seq x y z
N MET A 1 9.39 1.48 -19.32
CA MET A 1 9.57 1.77 -17.87
C MET A 1 8.40 1.15 -17.12
N SER A 2 8.64 0.40 -16.05
CA SER A 2 7.56 -0.18 -15.24
C SER A 2 6.81 0.95 -14.53
N ILE A 3 5.49 1.04 -14.71
CA ILE A 3 4.64 2.10 -14.13
C ILE A 3 4.68 2.08 -12.59
N LEU A 4 5.01 0.94 -11.99
CA LEU A 4 5.19 0.77 -10.54
C LEU A 4 6.57 1.20 -10.01
N ALA A 5 7.48 1.68 -10.87
CA ALA A 5 8.79 2.15 -10.42
C ALA A 5 8.69 3.52 -9.75
N GLY A 6 9.43 3.71 -8.66
CA GLY A 6 9.54 5.03 -8.01
C GLY A 6 8.46 5.37 -6.99
N ILE A 7 7.51 4.46 -6.71
CA ILE A 7 6.47 4.69 -5.70
C ILE A 7 7.08 4.77 -4.30
N THR A 8 6.83 5.89 -3.62
CA THR A 8 7.25 6.13 -2.23
C THR A 8 6.18 5.66 -1.23
N TYR A 9 6.54 5.65 0.05
CA TYR A 9 5.57 5.44 1.15
C TYR A 9 4.39 6.42 1.05
N ASN A 10 4.65 7.71 0.85
CA ASN A 10 3.60 8.73 0.80
C ASN A 10 2.63 8.51 -0.38
N ASP A 11 3.16 8.13 -1.55
CA ASP A 11 2.35 7.84 -2.73
C ASP A 11 1.41 6.66 -2.48
N LEU A 12 1.94 5.57 -1.90
CA LEU A 12 1.17 4.38 -1.59
C LEU A 12 0.08 4.68 -0.56
N ILE A 13 0.40 5.38 0.54
CA ILE A 13 -0.58 5.71 1.57
C ILE A 13 -1.69 6.61 1.05
N LYS A 14 -1.36 7.60 0.20
CA LYS A 14 -2.37 8.47 -0.42
C LYS A 14 -3.38 7.65 -1.22
N LYS A 15 -2.92 6.75 -2.09
CA LYS A 15 -3.76 5.88 -2.91
C LYS A 15 -4.57 4.89 -2.06
N LEU A 16 -3.98 4.31 -1.01
CA LEU A 16 -4.69 3.40 -0.11
C LEU A 16 -5.80 4.08 0.67
N LYS A 17 -5.58 5.31 1.15
CA LYS A 17 -6.64 6.12 1.78
C LYS A 17 -7.78 6.39 0.79
N ALA A 18 -7.47 6.75 -0.45
CA ALA A 18 -8.47 6.93 -1.51
C ALA A 18 -9.27 5.64 -1.79
N ALA A 19 -8.61 4.47 -1.70
CA ALA A 19 -9.24 3.16 -1.79
C ALA A 19 -10.01 2.72 -0.52
N GLY A 20 -10.11 3.57 0.51
CA GLY A 20 -10.87 3.30 1.72
C GLY A 20 -10.12 2.54 2.83
N PHE A 21 -8.80 2.42 2.73
CA PHE A 21 -7.98 1.89 3.83
C PHE A 21 -7.72 2.96 4.88
N VAL A 22 -7.74 2.53 6.15
CA VAL A 22 -7.40 3.35 7.32
C VAL A 22 -6.22 2.73 8.05
N PHE A 23 -5.45 3.57 8.73
CA PHE A 23 -4.42 3.09 9.66
C PHE A 23 -5.09 2.30 10.78
N ASP A 24 -4.61 1.08 11.04
CA ASP A 24 -5.11 0.20 12.10
C ASP A 24 -4.20 0.34 13.33
N ARG A 25 -2.92 -0.02 13.18
CA ARG A 25 -1.92 0.02 14.26
C ARG A 25 -0.50 -0.17 13.77
N GLN A 26 0.47 0.09 14.64
CA GLN A 26 1.87 -0.27 14.42
C GLN A 26 2.08 -1.79 14.44
N ALA A 27 2.95 -2.30 13.58
CA ALA A 27 3.51 -3.65 13.62
C ALA A 27 4.93 -3.64 14.24
N LYS A 28 5.70 -4.70 14.05
CA LYS A 28 7.08 -4.75 14.55
C LYS A 28 7.96 -3.73 13.82
N GLY A 29 8.64 -2.88 14.59
CA GLY A 29 9.54 -1.84 14.06
C GLY A 29 8.76 -0.71 13.37
N SER A 30 9.27 -0.21 12.24
CA SER A 30 8.62 0.87 11.48
C SER A 30 7.51 0.39 10.54
N HIS A 31 7.02 -0.84 10.69
CA HIS A 31 5.92 -1.32 9.87
C HIS A 31 4.57 -0.89 10.42
N GLU A 32 3.63 -0.63 9.53
CA GLU A 32 2.26 -0.22 9.86
C GLU A 32 1.26 -1.22 9.29
N ILE A 33 0.17 -1.46 10.02
CA ILE A 33 -0.96 -2.26 9.54
C ILE A 33 -2.05 -1.30 9.08
N TRP A 34 -2.53 -1.52 7.86
CA TRP A 34 -3.61 -0.77 7.24
C TRP A 34 -4.80 -1.70 6.98
N TYR A 35 -6.02 -1.22 7.23
CA TYR A 35 -7.24 -2.01 7.22
C TYR A 35 -8.35 -1.34 6.41
N HIS A 36 -9.08 -2.13 5.62
CA HIS A 36 -10.30 -1.69 4.96
C HIS A 36 -11.53 -2.18 5.75
N PRO A 37 -12.35 -1.29 6.35
CA PRO A 37 -13.43 -1.69 7.25
C PRO A 37 -14.61 -2.39 6.57
N VAL A 38 -14.89 -2.07 5.31
CA VAL A 38 -15.95 -2.69 4.50
C VAL A 38 -15.49 -4.03 3.91
N LYS A 39 -14.37 -4.03 3.16
CA LYS A 39 -13.84 -5.24 2.49
C LYS A 39 -13.15 -6.23 3.43
N LYS A 40 -12.91 -5.84 4.69
CA LYS A 40 -12.22 -6.63 5.73
C LYS A 40 -10.80 -7.06 5.34
N LEU A 41 -10.13 -6.31 4.47
CA LEU A 41 -8.77 -6.57 4.00
C LEU A 41 -7.72 -5.87 4.88
N ARG A 42 -6.54 -6.47 5.01
CA ARG A 42 -5.39 -5.87 5.72
C ARG A 42 -4.11 -6.01 4.91
N THR A 43 -3.22 -5.04 5.06
CA THR A 43 -1.85 -5.08 4.52
C THR A 43 -0.87 -4.51 5.54
N THR A 44 0.37 -4.97 5.49
CA THR A 44 1.47 -4.41 6.29
C THR A 44 2.37 -3.59 5.38
N ILE A 45 2.64 -2.34 5.75
CA ILE A 45 3.41 -1.39 4.95
C ILE A 45 4.68 -1.01 5.70
N PRO A 46 5.88 -1.20 5.11
CA PRO A 46 7.11 -0.64 5.65
C PRO A 46 7.05 0.88 5.59
N ASN A 47 7.17 1.56 6.73
CA ASN A 47 7.41 3.00 6.77
C ASN A 47 8.93 3.24 6.81
N HIS A 48 9.53 3.43 5.63
CA HIS A 48 10.93 3.84 5.51
C HIS A 48 11.11 4.82 4.36
N PRO A 49 12.15 5.66 4.39
CA PRO A 49 12.47 6.58 3.30
C PRO A 49 12.79 5.83 2.00
N GLY A 50 12.50 6.45 0.86
CA GLY A 50 12.80 5.92 -0.47
C GLY A 50 11.62 5.24 -1.14
N THR A 51 11.93 4.40 -2.13
CA THR A 51 10.94 3.77 -3.00
C THR A 51 10.81 2.29 -2.69
N PHE A 52 9.64 1.73 -2.94
CA PHE A 52 9.42 0.30 -2.77
C PHE A 52 10.01 -0.48 -3.94
N LYS A 53 10.56 -1.66 -3.65
CA LYS A 53 10.83 -2.67 -4.68
C LYS A 53 9.50 -3.07 -5.34
N ILE A 54 9.51 -3.28 -6.66
CA ILE A 54 8.31 -3.65 -7.43
C ILE A 54 7.62 -4.90 -6.86
N GLY A 55 8.40 -5.88 -6.40
CA GLY A 55 7.85 -7.09 -5.75
C GLY A 55 7.08 -6.78 -4.47
N THR A 56 7.56 -5.84 -3.65
CA THR A 56 6.88 -5.40 -2.42
C THR A 56 5.55 -4.72 -2.77
N LEU A 57 5.54 -3.81 -3.74
CA LEU A 57 4.30 -3.16 -4.19
C LEU A 57 3.29 -4.19 -4.71
N LYS A 58 3.70 -5.12 -5.56
CA LYS A 58 2.81 -6.18 -6.06
C LYS A 58 2.22 -7.04 -4.94
N SER A 59 3.02 -7.34 -3.91
CA SER A 59 2.53 -8.08 -2.74
C SER A 59 1.47 -7.29 -1.98
N ILE A 60 1.70 -5.99 -1.76
CA ILE A 60 0.74 -5.09 -1.11
C ILE A 60 -0.55 -5.01 -1.92
N LEU A 61 -0.47 -4.74 -3.22
CA LEU A 61 -1.64 -4.66 -4.11
C LEU A 61 -2.47 -5.96 -4.11
N LYS A 62 -1.80 -7.11 -4.07
CA LYS A 62 -2.46 -8.42 -3.94
C LYS A 62 -3.19 -8.55 -2.60
N GLN A 63 -2.58 -8.13 -1.49
CA GLN A 63 -3.19 -8.18 -0.15
C GLN A 63 -4.37 -7.21 -0.02
N THR A 64 -4.32 -6.07 -0.69
CA THR A 64 -5.39 -5.06 -0.69
C THR A 64 -6.45 -5.30 -1.75
N ASN A 65 -6.27 -6.32 -2.60
CA ASN A 65 -7.12 -6.64 -3.75
C ASN A 65 -7.33 -5.43 -4.69
N ILE A 66 -6.28 -4.62 -4.86
CA ILE A 66 -6.25 -3.48 -5.79
C ILE A 66 -5.50 -3.92 -7.04
N LYS A 67 -6.10 -3.76 -8.22
CA LYS A 67 -5.41 -4.06 -9.49
C LYS A 67 -4.37 -3.00 -9.80
N THR A 68 -3.35 -3.33 -10.60
CA THR A 68 -2.30 -2.36 -10.97
C THR A 68 -2.89 -1.17 -11.70
N GLU A 69 -3.88 -1.41 -12.57
CA GLU A 69 -4.56 -0.39 -13.35
C GLU A 69 -5.38 0.55 -12.46
N GLU A 70 -6.16 -0.02 -11.53
CA GLU A 70 -6.90 0.75 -10.52
C GLU A 70 -5.95 1.58 -9.65
N PHE A 71 -4.81 1.00 -9.26
CA PHE A 71 -3.80 1.72 -8.47
C PHE A 71 -3.22 2.93 -9.21
N ILE A 72 -3.10 2.88 -10.53
CA ILE A 72 -2.55 4.00 -11.33
C ILE A 72 -3.52 5.18 -11.34
N GLU A 73 -4.82 4.89 -11.44
CA GLU A 73 -5.91 5.89 -11.56
C GLU A 73 -6.31 6.56 -10.22
N LEU A 74 -5.94 5.99 -9.07
CA LEU A 74 -6.20 6.55 -7.72
C LEU A 74 -5.36 7.79 -7.38
#